data_AF-A0A4Q4BQ32-F1
#
_entry.id   AF-A0A4Q4BQ32-F1
#
_cell.length_a   1.000
_cell.length_b   1.000
_cell.length_c   1.000
_cell.angle_alpha   90.00
_cell.angle_beta   90.00
_cell.angle_gamma   90.00
#
_symmetry.space_group_name_H-M   'P 1'
#
loop_
_entity.id
_entity.type
_entity.pdbx_description
1 polymer ?
#
loop_
_entity_poly.entity_id
_entity_poly.type
_entity_poly.pdbx_seq_one_letter_code
_entity_poly.pdbx_strand_id
1 'polypeptide(L)'
;TLDADLILILTASATSDPQDIAPEAVRRAGGTVDRFGMPVDPGNLLFLGQLDGTPLIGLPGCVRSPALNGADWVMERLICGVPVSAQDIAGMGVGGLLKEIPVRGRLREAKSE
;
A
#
# COMPACT_ATOMS: atom_id res chain seq x y z
N THR A 1 1.36 26.19 -3.80
CA THR A 1 1.48 25.39 -2.56
C THR A 1 0.15 24.73 -2.29
N LEU A 2 0.13 23.40 -2.22
CA LEU A 2 -1.04 22.67 -1.72
C LEU A 2 -1.12 22.90 -0.21
N ASP A 3 -2.27 23.38 0.27
CA ASP A 3 -2.53 23.65 1.70
C ASP A 3 -3.01 22.38 2.44
N ALA A 4 -2.46 21.22 2.06
CA ALA A 4 -2.87 19.92 2.55
C ALA A 4 -1.73 19.24 3.32
N ASP A 5 -2.06 18.65 4.47
CA ASP A 5 -1.11 17.89 5.29
C ASP A 5 -0.86 16.46 4.75
N LEU A 6 -1.81 15.92 3.97
CA LEU A 6 -1.73 14.59 3.36
C LEU A 6 -2.55 14.55 2.06
N ILE A 7 -1.97 13.99 1.00
CA ILE A 7 -2.65 13.78 -0.29
C ILE A 7 -3.04 12.32 -0.43
N LEU A 8 -4.32 12.05 -0.71
CA LEU A 8 -4.83 10.72 -0.99
C LEU A 8 -5.28 10.64 -2.44
N ILE A 9 -4.68 9.72 -3.21
CA ILE A 9 -5.07 9.47 -4.60
C ILE A 9 -5.91 8.20 -4.65
N LEU A 10 -7.19 8.37 -4.97
CA LEU A 10 -8.10 7.26 -5.29
C LEU A 10 -8.22 7.14 -6.81
N THR A 11 -7.70 6.06 -7.36
CA THR A 11 -7.77 5.79 -8.80
C THR A 11 -9.07 5.07 -9.19
N ALA A 12 -9.43 5.14 -10.47
CA ALA A 12 -10.56 4.38 -11.01
C ALA A 12 -10.27 2.87 -11.07
N SER A 13 -9.02 2.50 -11.36
CA SER A 13 -8.52 1.13 -11.38
C SER A 13 -7.32 0.98 -10.45
N ALA A 14 -7.08 -0.22 -9.94
CA ALA A 14 -5.93 -0.46 -9.06
C ALA A 14 -4.61 -0.17 -9.79
N THR A 15 -3.75 0.64 -9.16
CA THR A 15 -2.38 0.89 -9.63
C THR A 15 -1.61 -0.42 -9.53
N SER A 16 -1.27 -1.01 -10.66
CA SER A 16 -0.61 -2.31 -10.76
C SER A 16 0.86 -2.18 -11.15
N ASP A 17 1.25 -1.04 -11.69
CA ASP A 17 2.63 -0.74 -12.09
C ASP A 17 3.11 0.62 -11.54
N PRO A 18 4.39 0.77 -11.13
CA PRO A 18 4.96 2.06 -10.76
C PRO A 18 4.88 3.14 -11.85
N GLN A 19 4.66 2.79 -13.11
CA GLN A 19 4.57 3.67 -14.28
C GLN A 19 3.10 3.89 -14.73
N ASP A 20 2.13 3.40 -13.96
CA ASP A 20 0.72 3.70 -14.20
C ASP A 20 0.43 5.20 -14.07
N ILE A 21 -0.76 5.59 -14.56
CA ILE A 21 -1.19 6.99 -14.68
C ILE A 21 -1.05 7.77 -13.36
N ALA A 22 -1.42 7.19 -12.22
CA ALA A 22 -1.42 7.91 -10.95
C ALA A 22 -0.01 8.21 -10.41
N PRO A 23 0.89 7.22 -10.24
CA PRO A 23 2.30 7.49 -9.95
C PRO A 23 2.95 8.45 -10.94
N GLU A 24 2.64 8.30 -12.23
CA GLU A 24 3.25 9.13 -13.28
C GLU A 24 2.71 10.57 -13.24
N ALA A 25 1.44 10.77 -12.89
CA ALA A 25 0.89 12.10 -12.65
C ALA A 25 1.58 12.81 -11.49
N VAL A 26 1.94 12.09 -10.41
CA VAL A 26 2.73 12.64 -9.30
C VAL A 26 4.10 13.10 -9.79
N ARG A 27 4.81 12.27 -10.56
CA ARG A 27 6.13 12.64 -11.14
C ARG A 27 6.03 13.85 -12.06
N ARG A 28 5.00 13.91 -12.91
CA ARG A 28 4.74 15.04 -13.81
C ARG A 28 4.39 16.32 -13.07
N ALA A 29 3.78 16.22 -11.89
CA ALA A 29 3.54 17.36 -11.01
C ALA A 29 4.80 17.83 -10.27
N GLY A 30 5.94 17.15 -10.43
CA GLY A 30 7.21 17.47 -9.74
C GLY A 30 7.41 16.72 -8.42
N GLY A 31 6.51 15.78 -8.08
CA GLY A 31 6.61 14.95 -6.90
C GLY A 31 7.51 13.72 -7.09
N THR A 32 7.65 12.94 -6.02
CA THR A 32 8.37 11.66 -6.02
C THR A 32 7.44 10.50 -5.70
N VAL A 33 7.79 9.31 -6.20
CA VAL A 33 7.16 8.05 -5.83
C VAL A 33 8.26 7.22 -5.17
N ASP A 34 8.23 7.18 -3.84
CA ASP A 34 9.30 6.61 -3.02
C ASP A 34 9.16 5.10 -2.87
N ARG A 35 7.91 4.61 -2.92
CA ARG A 35 7.61 3.17 -2.85
C ARG A 35 6.38 2.82 -3.67
N PHE A 36 6.47 1.72 -4.39
CA PHE A 36 5.31 1.02 -4.93
C PHE A 36 5.19 -0.35 -4.25
N GLY A 37 3.98 -0.67 -3.83
CA GLY A 37 3.58 -1.93 -3.24
C GLY A 37 3.99 -2.15 -1.79
N MET A 38 3.24 -3.05 -1.15
CA MET A 38 3.38 -3.44 0.26
C MET A 38 3.23 -4.96 0.42
N PRO A 39 4.00 -5.63 1.29
CA PRO A 39 3.98 -7.09 1.44
C PRO A 39 2.81 -7.57 2.32
N VAL A 40 1.59 -7.09 2.06
CA VAL A 40 0.39 -7.36 2.88
C VAL A 40 -0.81 -7.68 2.00
N ASP A 41 -1.81 -8.35 2.56
CA ASP A 41 -3.09 -8.59 1.91
C ASP A 41 -4.24 -8.47 2.93
N PRO A 42 -5.15 -7.49 2.82
CA PRO A 42 -5.32 -6.52 1.74
C PRO A 42 -4.41 -5.27 1.88
N GLY A 43 -4.07 -4.64 0.74
CA GLY A 43 -3.33 -3.36 0.70
C GLY A 43 -2.04 -3.36 -0.14
N ASN A 44 -1.74 -4.49 -0.78
CA ASN A 44 -0.52 -4.71 -1.55
C ASN A 44 -0.23 -3.71 -2.67
N LEU A 45 -1.25 -3.04 -3.23
CA LEU A 45 -1.13 -2.14 -4.39
C LEU A 45 -1.05 -0.65 -4.02
N LEU A 46 -0.72 -0.35 -2.76
CA LEU A 46 -0.43 1.01 -2.32
C LEU A 46 0.82 1.58 -3.02
N PHE A 47 0.87 2.89 -3.26
CA PHE A 47 2.12 3.60 -3.48
C PHE A 47 2.27 4.77 -2.52
N LEU A 48 3.51 5.07 -2.12
CA LEU A 48 3.88 6.15 -1.23
C LEU A 48 4.78 7.11 -1.99
N GLY A 49 4.60 8.41 -1.74
CA GLY A 49 5.41 9.45 -2.32
C GLY A 49 5.20 10.78 -1.62
N GLN A 50 5.59 11.84 -2.30
CA GLN A 50 5.41 13.22 -1.82
C GLN A 50 5.31 14.18 -2.99
N LEU A 51 4.64 15.31 -2.76
CA LEU A 51 4.55 16.44 -3.69
C LEU A 51 4.78 17.72 -2.89
N ASP A 52 5.79 18.51 -3.27
CA ASP A 52 6.21 19.72 -2.54
C ASP A 52 6.46 19.50 -1.02
N GLY A 53 6.91 18.31 -0.65
CA GLY A 53 7.14 17.91 0.75
C GLY A 53 5.88 17.42 1.49
N THR A 54 4.70 17.53 0.89
CA THR A 54 3.47 16.94 1.43
C THR A 54 3.45 15.43 1.14
N PRO A 55 3.25 14.57 2.15
CA PRO A 55 3.16 13.13 1.93
C PRO A 55 1.94 12.76 1.08
N LEU A 56 2.08 11.69 0.32
CA LEU A 56 1.08 11.23 -0.63
C LEU A 56 0.91 9.71 -0.58
N ILE A 57 -0.34 9.25 -0.51
CA ILE A 57 -0.70 7.83 -0.61
C ILE A 57 -1.57 7.61 -1.84
N GLY A 58 -1.11 6.74 -2.73
CA GLY A 58 -1.94 6.09 -3.72
C GLY A 58 -2.69 4.92 -3.11
N LEU A 59 -4.01 5.03 -3.03
CA LEU A 59 -4.85 4.06 -2.34
C LEU A 59 -5.17 2.84 -3.23
N PRO A 60 -5.01 1.60 -2.74
CA PRO A 60 -5.44 0.42 -3.47
C PRO A 60 -6.97 0.32 -3.50
N GLY A 61 -7.55 -0.36 -4.49
CA GLY A 61 -9.02 -0.43 -4.63
C GLY A 61 -9.76 -1.04 -3.42
N CYS A 62 -9.07 -1.89 -2.65
CA CYS A 62 -9.61 -2.53 -1.45
C CYS A 62 -9.88 -1.57 -0.27
N VAL A 63 -9.41 -0.32 -0.31
CA VAL A 63 -9.75 0.71 0.71
C VAL A 63 -11.24 1.06 0.75
N ARG A 64 -12.01 0.67 -0.27
CA ARG A 64 -13.46 0.88 -0.32
C ARG A 64 -14.23 -0.06 0.62
N SER A 65 -13.56 -1.08 1.14
CA SER A 65 -14.09 -2.02 2.13
C SER A 65 -13.84 -1.51 3.55
N PRO A 66 -14.72 -1.80 4.53
CA PRO A 66 -14.45 -1.50 5.94
C PRO A 66 -13.41 -2.42 6.58
N ALA A 67 -12.92 -3.45 5.87
CA ALA A 67 -11.88 -4.33 6.36
C ALA A 67 -10.54 -3.59 6.47
N LEU A 68 -9.81 -3.84 7.56
CA LEU A 68 -8.49 -3.27 7.81
C LEU A 68 -7.54 -3.51 6.63
N ASN A 69 -6.89 -2.44 6.18
CA ASN A 69 -6.02 -2.39 5.02
C ASN A 69 -4.61 -1.99 5.42
N GLY A 70 -3.60 -2.48 4.70
CA GLY A 70 -2.24 -1.97 4.83
C GLY A 70 -2.13 -0.45 4.67
N ALA A 71 -2.98 0.14 3.83
CA ALA A 71 -3.06 1.59 3.66
C ALA A 71 -3.44 2.32 4.96
N ASP A 72 -4.22 1.71 5.85
CA ASP A 72 -4.60 2.31 7.14
C ASP A 72 -3.37 2.44 8.05
N TRP A 73 -2.50 1.42 8.08
CA TRP A 73 -1.24 1.42 8.85
C TRP A 73 -0.23 2.46 8.35
N VAL A 74 -0.22 2.71 7.04
CA VAL A 74 0.62 3.78 6.47
C VAL A 74 0.02 5.14 6.80
N MET A 75 -1.29 5.30 6.62
CA MET A 75 -2.01 6.54 6.86
C MET A 75 -1.94 6.99 8.32
N GLU A 76 -2.14 6.10 9.29
CA GLU A 76 -2.08 6.45 10.72
C GLU A 76 -0.69 7.01 11.11
N ARG A 77 0.38 6.46 10.54
CA ARG A 77 1.75 6.89 10.80
C ARG A 77 1.99 8.28 10.23
N LEU A 78 1.61 8.50 8.97
CA LEU A 78 1.80 9.79 8.31
C LEU A 78 0.98 10.91 8.99
N ILE A 79 -0.26 10.63 9.39
CA ILE A 79 -1.10 11.60 10.14
C ILE A 79 -0.45 11.96 11.48
N CYS A 80 0.22 11.00 12.13
CA CYS A 80 0.97 11.25 13.37
C CYS A 80 2.35 11.90 13.15
N GLY A 81 2.72 12.25 11.92
CA GLY A 81 4.04 12.79 11.60
C GLY A 81 5.17 11.77 11.74
N VAL A 82 4.85 10.47 11.76
CA VAL A 82 5.83 9.38 11.83
C VAL A 82 6.21 8.97 10.39
N PRO A 83 7.48 9.14 9.98
CA PRO A 83 7.92 8.73 8.66
C PRO A 83 7.72 7.24 8.41
N VAL A 84 7.47 6.90 7.14
CA VAL A 84 7.31 5.53 6.67
C VAL A 84 8.40 5.25 5.64
N SER A 85 9.39 4.46 6.03
CA SER A 85 10.47 4.03 5.14
C SER A 85 10.09 2.76 4.37
N ALA A 86 10.86 2.44 3.32
CA ALA A 86 10.75 1.16 2.63
C ALA A 86 10.98 -0.04 3.57
N GLN A 87 11.80 0.12 4.61
CA GLN A 87 12.06 -0.91 5.62
C GLN A 87 10.86 -1.12 6.55
N ASP A 88 10.18 -0.04 6.95
CA ASP A 88 8.93 -0.13 7.73
C ASP A 88 7.87 -0.91 6.95
N ILE A 89 7.69 -0.56 5.67
CA ILE A 89 6.76 -1.26 4.77
C ILE A 89 7.13 -2.73 4.60
N ALA A 90 8.43 -3.04 4.44
CA ALA A 90 8.89 -4.42 4.35
C ALA A 90 8.58 -5.23 5.62
N GLY A 91 8.70 -4.60 6.78
CA GLY A 91 8.44 -5.20 8.10
C GLY A 91 6.97 -5.47 8.40
N MET A 92 6.03 -4.90 7.63
CA MET A 92 4.59 -5.14 7.80
C MET A 92 4.14 -6.51 7.24
N GLY A 93 5.01 -7.20 6.50
CA GLY A 93 4.70 -8.51 5.92
C GLY A 93 4.91 -9.67 6.88
N VAL A 94 4.14 -10.75 6.69
CA VAL A 94 4.18 -11.97 7.51
C VAL A 94 5.08 -13.08 6.93
N GLY A 95 6.06 -12.72 6.08
CA GLY A 95 7.07 -13.67 5.59
C GLY A 95 6.59 -14.70 4.55
N GLY A 96 5.54 -14.40 3.78
CA GLY A 96 5.05 -15.28 2.71
C GLY A 96 4.03 -16.34 3.16
N LEU A 97 3.43 -16.14 4.34
CA LEU A 97 2.28 -16.93 4.77
C LEU A 97 1.13 -16.75 3.77
N LEU A 98 0.90 -17.79 2.97
CA LEU A 98 -0.26 -17.86 2.09
C LEU A 98 -1.50 -18.13 2.96
N LYS A 99 -2.53 -17.29 2.82
CA LYS A 99 -3.87 -17.61 3.36
C LYS A 99 -4.33 -18.94 2.75
N GLU A 100 -5.07 -19.72 3.53
CA GLU A 100 -5.69 -20.95 3.03
C GLU A 100 -6.58 -20.60 1.84
N ILE A 101 -6.29 -21.21 0.69
CA ILE A 101 -7.13 -21.11 -0.51
C ILE A 101 -7.84 -22.46 -0.70
N PRO A 102 -9.11 -22.50 -1.13
CA PRO A 102 -9.90 -23.74 -1.19
C PRO A 102 -9.27 -24.86 -2.04
N VAL A 103 -8.44 -24.50 -3.01
CA VAL A 103 -7.76 -25.44 -3.92
C VAL A 103 -6.45 -25.99 -3.34
N ARG A 104 -5.96 -25.42 -2.23
CA ARG A 104 -4.77 -25.92 -1.56
C ARG A 104 -5.15 -27.22 -0.85
N GLY A 105 -4.71 -28.35 -1.39
CA GLY A 105 -4.85 -29.66 -0.74
C GLY A 105 -4.20 -29.66 0.65
N ARG A 106 -4.50 -30.70 1.45
CA ARG A 106 -3.98 -30.86 2.82
C ARG A 106 -2.46 -30.67 2.88
N LEU A 107 -1.99 -30.03 3.96
CA LEU A 107 -0.55 -29.95 4.28
C LEU A 107 0.05 -31.35 4.27
N ARG A 108 1.27 -31.49 3.71
CA ARG A 108 1.98 -32.79 3.62
C ARG A 108 2.18 -33.45 4.99
N GLU A 109 2.25 -32.65 6.05
CA GLU A 109 2.46 -33.09 7.43
C GLU A 109 1.18 -33.02 8.28
N ALA A 110 0.01 -32.78 7.68
CA ALA A 110 -1.24 -32.78 8.43
C ALA A 110 -1.44 -34.17 9.07
N LYS A 111 -1.53 -34.21 10.39
CA LYS A 111 -1.80 -35.44 11.14
C LYS A 111 -3.17 -35.97 10.72
N SER A 112 -3.24 -37.25 10.37
CA SER A 112 -4.51 -37.92 10.12
C SER A 112 -5.33 -37.90 11.40
N GLU A 113 -6.53 -37.32 11.34
CA GLU A 113 -7.58 -37.53 12.36
C GLU A 113 -8.12 -38.97 12.30
#